data_AF-A0A7S0Y0Z1-F1
#
_entry.id   AF-A0A7S0Y0Z1-F1
#
_cell.length_a   1.000
_cell.length_b   1.000
_cell.length_c   1.000
_cell.angle_alpha   90.00
_cell.angle_beta   90.00
_cell.angle_gamma   90.00
#
_symmetry.space_group_name_H-M   'P 1'
#
loop_
_entity.id
_entity.type
_entity.pdbx_description
1 polymer ?
#
loop_
_entity_poly.entity_id
_entity_poly.type
_entity_poly.pdbx_seq_one_letter_code
_entity_poly.pdbx_strand_id
1 'polypeptide(L)'
;SIGEVGDVYRLWVHECKRIFQDRLIDTADQKWFHEMQGKVAQTFFKKPMANIIGPGCDGNGMLLYCDFILQEKKAEADYEQRKYQQVSDLKNAMGIVAEFLEDYNMISNKPMDLVLFGYVIEHICRLTRVFRQPAGHALLVGVGGSGRQSLTRLASSIGEFFTFQIEITKNYDVAAWFEDLKVLFKKSGCEDKRCVFLFTDTQIVMESMLEDINNIL
;
A
#
# COMPACT_ATOMS: atom_id res chain seq x y z
N SER A 1 -15.64 4.80 7.30
CA SER A 1 -16.02 5.72 8.40
C SER A 1 -16.09 4.93 9.69
N ILE A 2 -15.58 5.44 10.81
CA ILE A 2 -15.74 4.80 12.13
C ILE A 2 -17.16 5.13 12.60
N GLY A 3 -18.05 4.14 12.59
CA GLY A 3 -19.44 4.31 13.00
C GLY A 3 -19.67 3.93 14.45
N GLU A 4 -18.94 2.93 14.94
CA GLU A 4 -19.11 2.38 16.28
C GLU A 4 -17.78 2.11 16.99
N VAL A 5 -17.84 1.91 18.32
CA VAL A 5 -16.67 1.57 19.15
C VAL A 5 -15.96 0.31 18.64
N GLY A 6 -16.71 -0.66 18.09
CA GLY A 6 -16.13 -1.87 17.50
C GLY A 6 -15.22 -1.59 16.32
N ASP A 7 -15.52 -0.57 15.52
CA ASP A 7 -14.69 -0.18 14.37
C ASP A 7 -13.35 0.38 14.82
N VAL A 8 -13.35 1.17 15.91
CA VAL A 8 -12.11 1.68 16.52
C VAL A 8 -11.21 0.53 16.94
N TYR A 9 -11.76 -0.51 17.57
CA TYR A 9 -10.99 -1.66 18.02
C TYR A 9 -10.43 -2.47 16.84
N ARG A 10 -11.22 -2.72 15.79
CA ARG A 10 -10.74 -3.41 14.58
C ARG A 10 -9.66 -2.60 13.86
N LEU A 11 -9.83 -1.28 13.77
CA LEU A 11 -8.84 -0.40 13.16
C LEU A 11 -7.55 -0.40 13.97
N TRP A 12 -7.64 -0.33 15.30
CA TRP A 12 -6.47 -0.49 16.18
C TRP A 12 -5.76 -1.83 15.96
N VAL A 13 -6.52 -2.94 15.86
CA VAL A 13 -5.93 -4.25 15.57
C VAL A 13 -5.18 -4.22 14.24
N HIS A 14 -5.81 -3.69 13.19
CA HIS A 14 -5.22 -3.60 11.85
C HIS A 14 -3.96 -2.73 11.85
N GLU A 15 -4.04 -1.50 12.35
CA GLU A 15 -2.92 -0.55 12.34
C GLU A 15 -1.72 -1.05 13.15
N CYS A 16 -1.93 -1.69 14.30
CA CYS A 16 -0.85 -2.33 15.04
C CYS A 16 -0.14 -3.40 14.20
N LYS A 17 -0.86 -4.19 13.40
CA LYS A 17 -0.23 -5.16 12.49
C LYS A 17 0.58 -4.47 11.40
N ARG A 18 0.09 -3.35 10.85
CA ARG A 18 0.80 -2.59 9.81
C ARG A 18 2.09 -1.95 10.33
N ILE A 19 2.08 -1.49 11.58
CA ILE A 19 3.23 -0.80 12.20
C ILE A 19 4.28 -1.82 12.68
N PHE A 20 3.84 -2.91 13.33
CA PHE A 20 4.74 -3.83 14.00
C PHE A 20 4.87 -5.17 13.27
N GLN A 21 3.75 -5.85 12.99
CA GLN A 21 3.78 -7.22 12.47
C GLN A 21 4.41 -7.31 11.07
N ASP A 22 4.19 -6.32 10.20
CA ASP A 22 4.75 -6.33 8.84
C ASP A 22 6.30 -6.33 8.82
N ARG A 23 6.95 -6.03 9.95
CA ARG A 23 8.42 -6.06 10.13
C ARG A 23 8.93 -7.39 10.70
N LEU A 24 8.03 -8.29 11.09
CA LEU A 24 8.36 -9.58 11.72
C LEU A 24 8.43 -10.67 10.65
N ILE A 25 9.59 -11.32 10.54
CA ILE A 25 9.85 -12.35 9.53
C ILE A 25 9.52 -13.74 10.10
N ASP A 26 9.81 -13.96 11.38
CA ASP A 26 9.68 -15.26 12.02
C ASP A 26 8.27 -15.52 12.55
N THR A 27 7.80 -16.75 12.37
CA THR A 27 6.48 -17.20 12.84
C THR A 27 6.36 -17.15 14.37
N ALA A 28 7.48 -17.35 15.08
CA ALA A 28 7.55 -17.22 16.54
C ALA A 28 7.25 -15.78 16.98
N ASP A 29 7.88 -14.79 16.35
CA ASP A 29 7.69 -13.38 16.66
C ASP A 29 6.27 -12.91 16.30
N GLN A 30 5.76 -13.35 15.15
CA GLN A 30 4.37 -13.07 14.75
C GLN A 30 3.38 -13.65 15.77
N LYS A 31 3.60 -14.88 16.25
CA LYS A 31 2.77 -15.49 17.29
C LYS A 31 2.87 -14.71 18.61
N TRP A 32 4.07 -14.38 19.06
CA TRP A 32 4.29 -13.56 20.26
C TRP A 32 3.56 -12.22 20.17
N PHE A 33 3.65 -11.54 19.03
CA PHE A 33 2.97 -10.27 18.78
C PHE A 33 1.45 -10.43 18.87
N HIS A 34 0.89 -11.48 18.25
CA HIS A 34 -0.54 -11.76 18.32
C HIS A 34 -1.02 -12.02 19.76
N GLU A 35 -0.27 -12.79 20.55
CA GLU A 35 -0.60 -13.05 21.95
C GLU A 35 -0.52 -11.78 22.80
N MET A 36 0.52 -10.97 22.60
CA MET A 36 0.70 -9.68 23.29
C MET A 36 -0.44 -8.72 22.93
N GLN A 37 -0.76 -8.56 21.66
CA GLN A 37 -1.87 -7.73 21.18
C GLN A 37 -3.22 -8.21 21.75
N GLY A 38 -3.42 -9.53 21.83
CA GLY A 38 -4.57 -10.15 22.48
C GLY A 38 -4.71 -9.80 23.96
N LYS A 39 -3.60 -9.84 24.72
CA LYS A 39 -3.57 -9.46 26.14
C LYS A 39 -3.90 -7.97 26.33
N VAL A 40 -3.38 -7.10 25.47
CA VAL A 40 -3.69 -5.66 25.50
C VAL A 40 -5.18 -5.44 25.23
N ALA A 41 -5.73 -6.06 24.17
CA ALA A 41 -7.15 -5.96 23.85
C ALA A 41 -8.04 -6.45 25.01
N GLN A 42 -7.70 -7.58 25.63
CA GLN A 42 -8.45 -8.10 26.78
C GLN A 42 -8.36 -7.15 28.00
N THR A 43 -7.19 -6.55 28.23
CA THR A 43 -6.95 -5.67 29.39
C THR A 43 -7.69 -4.35 29.26
N PHE A 44 -7.61 -3.70 28.09
CA PHE A 44 -8.11 -2.34 27.91
C PHE A 44 -9.50 -2.29 27.25
N PHE A 45 -9.78 -3.16 26.28
CA PHE A 45 -11.08 -3.19 25.60
C PHE A 45 -12.07 -4.17 26.24
N LYS A 46 -11.60 -4.99 27.20
CA LYS A 46 -12.40 -6.00 27.90
C LYS A 46 -13.09 -6.97 26.95
N LYS A 47 -12.49 -7.23 25.78
CA LYS A 47 -13.01 -8.11 24.74
C LYS A 47 -11.92 -9.07 24.27
N PRO A 48 -12.25 -10.36 24.04
CA PRO A 48 -11.31 -11.28 23.43
C PRO A 48 -11.08 -10.88 21.97
N MET A 49 -9.88 -11.13 21.47
CA MET A 49 -9.46 -10.74 20.12
C MET A 49 -10.40 -11.27 19.02
N ALA A 50 -10.87 -12.52 19.15
CA ALA A 50 -11.81 -13.13 18.22
C ALA A 50 -13.12 -12.33 18.08
N ASN A 51 -13.64 -11.75 19.17
CA ASN A 51 -14.87 -10.95 19.15
C ASN A 51 -14.65 -9.56 18.54
N ILE A 52 -13.41 -9.05 18.55
CA ILE A 52 -13.06 -7.78 17.91
C ILE A 52 -12.97 -7.99 16.40
N ILE A 53 -12.17 -8.98 15.98
CA ILE A 53 -11.90 -9.29 14.58
C ILE A 53 -13.17 -9.79 13.88
N GLY A 54 -13.92 -10.69 14.53
CA GLY A 54 -15.08 -11.34 13.93
C GLY A 54 -14.69 -12.19 12.71
N PRO A 55 -15.60 -12.37 11.73
CA PRO A 55 -15.33 -13.15 10.53
C PRO A 55 -14.33 -12.49 9.56
N GLY A 56 -14.05 -11.18 9.69
CA GLY A 56 -13.23 -10.46 8.71
C GLY A 56 -13.84 -10.46 7.30
N CYS A 57 -13.07 -10.01 6.31
CA CYS A 57 -13.54 -9.92 4.92
C CYS A 57 -13.49 -11.23 4.14
N ASP A 58 -12.81 -12.25 4.68
CA ASP A 58 -12.61 -13.55 4.04
C ASP A 58 -13.32 -14.70 4.80
N GLY A 59 -14.02 -14.39 5.89
CA GLY A 59 -14.63 -15.38 6.78
C GLY A 59 -13.68 -16.00 7.81
N ASN A 60 -12.36 -15.70 7.74
CA ASN A 60 -11.33 -16.27 8.62
C ASN A 60 -10.62 -15.19 9.48
N GLY A 61 -11.23 -14.02 9.61
CA GLY A 61 -10.71 -12.94 10.45
C GLY A 61 -9.65 -12.06 9.77
N MET A 62 -9.58 -12.05 8.43
CA MET A 62 -8.74 -11.08 7.73
C MET A 62 -9.34 -9.67 7.84
N LEU A 63 -8.57 -8.74 8.38
CA LEU A 63 -8.92 -7.32 8.46
C LEU A 63 -8.13 -6.54 7.42
N LEU A 64 -8.80 -6.12 6.34
CA LEU A 64 -8.26 -5.19 5.36
C LEU A 64 -8.97 -3.84 5.46
N TYR A 65 -8.22 -2.79 5.14
CA TYR A 65 -8.72 -1.43 5.06
C TYR A 65 -8.18 -0.78 3.80
N CYS A 66 -9.03 -0.01 3.13
CA CYS A 66 -8.70 0.72 1.91
C CYS A 66 -9.54 1.99 1.82
N ASP A 67 -9.24 2.83 0.83
CA ASP A 67 -9.98 4.05 0.51
C ASP A 67 -10.63 4.01 -0.89
N PHE A 68 -10.27 3.04 -1.72
CA PHE A 68 -10.77 2.90 -3.09
C PHE A 68 -12.07 2.08 -3.22
N ILE A 69 -12.63 1.62 -2.10
CA ILE A 69 -13.95 0.97 -2.04
C ILE A 69 -14.87 1.83 -1.18
N LEU A 70 -16.02 2.24 -1.73
CA LEU A 70 -17.06 2.98 -1.01
C LEU A 70 -18.42 2.30 -1.24
N GLN A 71 -19.09 1.89 -0.14
CA GLN A 71 -20.38 1.20 -0.21
C GLN A 71 -20.36 -0.01 -1.17
N GLU A 72 -19.29 -0.82 -1.09
CA GLU A 72 -19.08 -2.04 -1.92
C GLU A 72 -18.96 -1.77 -3.42
N LYS A 73 -18.66 -0.52 -3.78
CA LYS A 73 -18.41 -0.08 -5.16
C LYS A 73 -17.05 0.60 -5.26
N LYS A 74 -16.54 0.65 -6.49
CA LYS A 74 -15.39 1.46 -6.86
C LYS A 74 -15.58 2.91 -6.42
N ALA A 75 -14.58 3.49 -5.76
CA ALA A 75 -14.65 4.87 -5.32
C ALA A 75 -14.50 5.83 -6.51
N GLU A 76 -15.56 6.60 -6.80
CA GLU A 76 -15.57 7.63 -7.86
C GLU A 76 -15.21 9.03 -7.34
N ALA A 77 -15.17 9.22 -6.01
CA ALA A 77 -14.81 10.49 -5.42
C ALA A 77 -13.31 10.79 -5.59
N ASP A 78 -12.98 12.09 -5.63
CA ASP A 78 -11.60 12.57 -5.58
C ASP A 78 -10.83 11.93 -4.43
N TYR A 79 -9.55 11.62 -4.65
CA TYR A 79 -8.71 10.89 -3.71
C TYR A 79 -8.74 11.46 -2.28
N GLU A 80 -8.77 12.77 -2.13
CA GLU A 80 -8.84 13.52 -0.86
C GLU A 80 -10.11 13.24 -0.08
N GLN A 81 -11.22 13.00 -0.79
CA GLN A 81 -12.54 12.76 -0.21
C GLN A 81 -12.75 11.29 0.13
N ARG A 82 -11.90 10.40 -0.41
CA ARG A 82 -11.95 8.97 -0.14
C ARG A 82 -11.67 8.68 1.33
N LYS A 83 -12.56 7.88 1.92
CA LYS A 83 -12.51 7.54 3.34
C LYS A 83 -11.82 6.21 3.52
N TYR A 84 -10.78 6.19 4.34
CA TYR A 84 -10.17 4.94 4.78
C TYR A 84 -11.17 4.13 5.62
N GLN A 85 -11.45 2.90 5.19
CA GLN A 85 -12.48 2.07 5.80
C GLN A 85 -12.23 0.58 5.61
N GLN A 86 -12.86 -0.21 6.48
CA GLN A 86 -12.76 -1.66 6.47
C GLN A 86 -13.37 -2.23 5.19
N VAL A 87 -12.69 -3.20 4.60
CA VAL A 87 -13.22 -4.04 3.51
C VAL A 87 -14.19 -5.05 4.13
N SER A 88 -15.42 -5.12 3.60
CA SER A 88 -16.45 -6.05 4.08
C SER A 88 -16.32 -7.44 3.46
N ASP A 89 -16.02 -7.52 2.17
CA ASP A 89 -15.97 -8.77 1.42
C ASP A 89 -14.77 -8.79 0.46
N LEU A 90 -13.94 -9.84 0.58
CA LEU A 90 -12.72 -10.00 -0.21
C LEU A 90 -13.02 -10.24 -1.70
N LYS A 91 -14.11 -10.92 -2.05
CA LYS A 91 -14.48 -11.19 -3.44
C LYS A 91 -14.94 -9.92 -4.14
N ASN A 92 -15.74 -9.10 -3.46
CA ASN A 92 -16.10 -7.77 -3.93
C ASN A 92 -14.85 -6.90 -4.14
N ALA A 93 -13.93 -6.88 -3.17
CA ALA A 93 -12.68 -6.15 -3.31
C ALA A 93 -11.83 -6.64 -4.49
N MET A 94 -11.77 -7.96 -4.74
CA MET A 94 -11.12 -8.52 -5.93
C MET A 94 -11.77 -8.03 -7.23
N GLY A 95 -13.09 -8.00 -7.30
CA GLY A 95 -13.83 -7.48 -8.46
C GLY A 95 -13.51 -5.99 -8.73
N ILE A 96 -13.55 -5.16 -7.69
CA ILE A 96 -13.24 -3.72 -7.82
C ILE A 96 -11.80 -3.48 -8.26
N VAL A 97 -10.83 -4.24 -7.72
CA VAL A 97 -9.44 -4.14 -8.17
C VAL A 97 -9.29 -4.60 -9.62
N ALA A 98 -10.09 -5.56 -10.08
CA ALA A 98 -10.12 -5.97 -11.49
C ALA A 98 -10.59 -4.81 -12.39
N GLU A 99 -11.63 -4.10 -12.00
CA GLU A 99 -12.10 -2.90 -12.71
C GLU A 99 -11.01 -1.81 -12.77
N PHE A 100 -10.25 -1.59 -11.70
CA PHE A 100 -9.11 -0.67 -11.72
C PHE A 100 -7.97 -1.14 -12.63
N LEU A 101 -7.73 -2.45 -12.70
CA LEU A 101 -6.71 -3.02 -13.58
C LEU A 101 -7.13 -2.88 -15.06
N GLU A 102 -8.40 -3.09 -15.37
CA GLU A 102 -8.96 -2.87 -16.71
C GLU A 102 -8.80 -1.41 -17.14
N ASP A 103 -9.21 -0.45 -16.30
CA ASP A 103 -9.02 0.98 -16.55
C ASP A 103 -7.56 1.35 -16.81
N TYR A 104 -6.65 0.86 -15.96
CA TYR A 104 -5.22 1.07 -16.13
C TYR A 104 -4.75 0.55 -17.49
N ASN A 105 -5.17 -0.67 -17.86
CA ASN A 105 -4.78 -1.30 -19.12
C ASN A 105 -5.36 -0.58 -20.35
N MET A 106 -6.51 0.09 -20.24
CA MET A 106 -7.10 0.87 -21.32
C MET A 106 -6.31 2.13 -21.67
N ILE A 107 -5.66 2.76 -20.68
CA ILE A 107 -4.95 4.03 -20.86
C ILE A 107 -3.42 3.88 -20.89
N SER A 108 -2.90 2.76 -20.38
CA SER A 108 -1.46 2.55 -20.21
C SER A 108 -0.81 2.01 -21.48
N ASN A 109 0.36 2.56 -21.82
CA ASN A 109 1.23 2.02 -22.87
C ASN A 109 1.96 0.72 -22.44
N LYS A 110 1.84 0.33 -21.16
CA LYS A 110 2.47 -0.88 -20.58
C LYS A 110 1.39 -1.64 -19.78
N PRO A 111 0.47 -2.34 -20.46
CA PRO A 111 -0.58 -3.10 -19.78
C PRO A 111 0.00 -4.23 -18.93
N MET A 112 -0.73 -4.63 -17.89
CA MET A 112 -0.34 -5.65 -16.94
C MET A 112 -1.37 -6.78 -16.95
N ASP A 113 -0.88 -8.02 -17.03
CA ASP A 113 -1.69 -9.23 -16.86
C ASP A 113 -1.48 -9.76 -15.44
N LEU A 114 -2.33 -9.30 -14.50
CA LEU A 114 -2.24 -9.66 -13.09
C LEU A 114 -3.36 -10.63 -12.72
N VAL A 115 -2.96 -11.81 -12.24
CA VAL A 115 -3.89 -12.75 -11.60
C VAL A 115 -4.23 -12.22 -10.21
N LEU A 116 -5.50 -11.88 -9.98
CA LEU A 116 -5.98 -11.33 -8.71
C LEU A 116 -6.38 -12.45 -7.75
N PHE A 117 -5.86 -12.38 -6.53
CA PHE A 117 -6.18 -13.26 -5.41
C PHE A 117 -5.95 -12.53 -4.09
N GLY A 118 -6.34 -13.12 -2.95
CA GLY A 118 -6.35 -12.43 -1.65
C GLY A 118 -5.05 -11.71 -1.28
N TYR A 119 -3.89 -12.33 -1.55
CA TYR A 119 -2.58 -11.72 -1.30
C TYR A 119 -2.34 -10.45 -2.12
N VAL A 120 -2.79 -10.40 -3.38
CA VAL A 120 -2.67 -9.22 -4.24
C VAL A 120 -3.49 -8.06 -3.67
N ILE A 121 -4.72 -8.34 -3.24
CA ILE A 121 -5.59 -7.33 -2.62
C ILE A 121 -4.99 -6.81 -1.33
N GLU A 122 -4.48 -7.70 -0.48
CA GLU A 122 -3.80 -7.32 0.75
C GLU A 122 -2.62 -6.37 0.46
N HIS A 123 -1.82 -6.66 -0.58
CA HIS A 123 -0.69 -5.81 -0.96
C HIS A 123 -1.10 -4.44 -1.48
N ILE A 124 -2.15 -4.37 -2.29
CA ILE A 124 -2.70 -3.09 -2.76
C ILE A 124 -3.23 -2.28 -1.58
N CYS A 125 -3.94 -2.91 -0.63
CA CYS A 125 -4.39 -2.24 0.61
C CYS A 125 -3.21 -1.71 1.45
N ARG A 126 -2.11 -2.47 1.57
CA ARG A 126 -0.89 -2.01 2.26
C ARG A 126 -0.26 -0.81 1.56
N LEU A 127 -0.13 -0.85 0.23
CA LEU A 127 0.47 0.24 -0.56
C LEU A 127 -0.38 1.51 -0.49
N THR A 128 -1.68 1.40 -0.75
CA THR A 128 -2.62 2.53 -0.68
C THR A 128 -2.67 3.15 0.71
N ARG A 129 -2.57 2.35 1.79
CA ARG A 129 -2.38 2.88 3.15
C ARG A 129 -1.11 3.73 3.27
N VAL A 130 0.03 3.28 2.75
CA VAL A 130 1.29 4.04 2.79
C VAL A 130 1.18 5.34 2.01
N PHE A 131 0.53 5.33 0.84
CA PHE A 131 0.35 6.53 0.02
C PHE A 131 -0.46 7.64 0.70
N ARG A 132 -1.34 7.27 1.65
CA ARG A 132 -2.09 8.25 2.46
C ARG A 132 -1.24 8.94 3.51
N GLN A 133 -0.08 8.39 3.86
CA GLN A 133 0.81 9.00 4.85
C GLN A 133 1.62 10.13 4.20
N PRO A 134 1.70 11.32 4.83
CA PRO A 134 2.62 12.35 4.37
C PRO A 134 4.05 11.80 4.32
N ALA A 135 4.76 12.00 3.22
CA ALA A 135 6.09 11.43 2.97
C ALA A 135 6.16 9.88 3.19
N GLY A 136 5.06 9.18 2.89
CA GLY A 136 4.96 7.74 3.03
C GLY A 136 5.95 7.01 2.12
N HIS A 137 6.75 6.11 2.69
CA HIS A 137 7.70 5.27 1.97
C HIS A 137 7.52 3.80 2.37
N ALA A 138 7.83 2.90 1.44
CA ALA A 138 7.75 1.46 1.66
C ALA A 138 8.93 0.74 0.99
N LEU A 139 9.64 -0.08 1.77
CA LEU A 139 10.60 -1.04 1.24
C LEU A 139 9.86 -2.35 0.93
N LEU A 140 9.76 -2.69 -0.36
CA LEU A 140 9.04 -3.88 -0.82
C LEU A 140 9.99 -5.06 -0.96
N VAL A 141 10.05 -5.90 0.07
CA VAL A 141 10.90 -7.10 0.09
C VAL A 141 10.13 -8.32 -0.44
N GLY A 142 10.75 -9.06 -1.35
CA GLY A 142 10.20 -10.30 -1.88
C GLY A 142 11.08 -10.91 -2.95
N VAL A 143 10.78 -12.16 -3.31
CA VAL A 143 11.46 -12.83 -4.43
C VAL A 143 11.13 -12.14 -5.76
N GLY A 144 12.08 -12.17 -6.70
CA GLY A 144 11.87 -11.69 -8.06
C GLY A 144 10.64 -12.34 -8.69
N GLY A 145 9.87 -11.56 -9.45
CA GLY A 145 8.63 -12.04 -10.09
C GLY A 145 7.39 -12.05 -9.18
N SER A 146 7.49 -11.67 -7.90
CA SER A 146 6.34 -11.56 -6.98
C SER A 146 5.37 -10.40 -7.30
N GLY A 147 5.57 -9.69 -8.41
CA GLY A 147 4.66 -8.65 -8.89
C GLY A 147 4.76 -7.30 -8.18
N ARG A 148 5.70 -7.09 -7.25
CA ARG A 148 5.83 -5.84 -6.45
C ARG A 148 5.75 -4.57 -7.28
N GLN A 149 6.52 -4.48 -8.35
CA GLN A 149 6.51 -3.30 -9.23
C GLN A 149 5.12 -3.09 -9.89
N SER A 150 4.52 -4.16 -10.41
CA SER A 150 3.21 -4.11 -11.05
C SER A 150 2.11 -3.72 -10.06
N LEU A 151 2.17 -4.26 -8.84
CA LEU A 151 1.26 -3.91 -7.75
C LEU A 151 1.43 -2.45 -7.31
N THR A 152 2.65 -1.94 -7.26
CA THR A 152 2.90 -0.51 -7.00
C THR A 152 2.31 0.37 -8.09
N ARG A 153 2.51 0.04 -9.38
CA ARG A 153 1.91 0.81 -10.49
C ARG A 153 0.38 0.80 -10.43
N LEU A 154 -0.22 -0.36 -10.17
CA LEU A 154 -1.67 -0.46 -10.02
C LEU A 154 -2.17 0.34 -8.82
N ALA A 155 -1.53 0.22 -7.66
CA ALA A 155 -1.90 0.98 -6.46
C ALA A 155 -1.75 2.50 -6.68
N SER A 156 -0.69 2.94 -7.38
CA SER A 156 -0.50 4.34 -7.72
C SER A 156 -1.59 4.83 -8.66
N SER A 157 -1.97 4.03 -9.66
CA SER A 157 -3.08 4.34 -10.56
C SER A 157 -4.41 4.44 -9.82
N ILE A 158 -4.67 3.54 -8.87
CA ILE A 158 -5.87 3.57 -8.02
C ILE A 158 -5.94 4.90 -7.26
N GLY A 159 -4.82 5.38 -6.72
CA GLY A 159 -4.75 6.67 -6.02
C GLY A 159 -4.60 7.89 -6.92
N GLU A 160 -4.57 7.72 -8.25
CA GLU A 160 -4.29 8.78 -9.24
C GLU A 160 -2.92 9.47 -9.04
N PHE A 161 -1.93 8.74 -8.52
CA PHE A 161 -0.56 9.22 -8.35
C PHE A 161 0.21 9.11 -9.67
N PHE A 162 0.96 10.15 -10.00
CA PHE A 162 1.98 10.10 -11.04
C PHE A 162 3.09 9.14 -10.63
N THR A 163 3.21 8.01 -11.31
CA THR A 163 4.28 7.04 -11.04
C THR A 163 5.52 7.44 -11.83
N PHE A 164 6.58 7.80 -11.11
CA PHE A 164 7.88 8.11 -11.67
C PHE A 164 8.83 6.93 -11.46
N GLN A 165 9.57 6.57 -12.49
CA GLN A 165 10.60 5.54 -12.44
C GLN A 165 11.74 5.98 -13.35
N ILE A 166 12.98 5.92 -12.84
CA ILE A 166 14.16 6.28 -13.65
C ILE A 166 14.48 5.20 -14.68
N GLU A 167 15.14 5.60 -15.76
CA GLU A 167 15.62 4.66 -16.79
C GLU A 167 17.15 4.72 -16.84
N ILE A 168 17.79 3.64 -16.36
CA ILE A 168 19.25 3.54 -16.36
C ILE A 168 19.76 3.32 -17.78
N THR A 169 20.63 4.22 -18.23
CA THR A 169 21.36 4.11 -19.49
C THR A 169 22.83 3.78 -19.24
N LYS A 170 23.59 3.42 -20.29
CA LYS A 170 25.01 3.05 -20.17
C LYS A 170 25.87 4.15 -19.53
N ASN A 171 25.50 5.42 -19.73
CA ASN A 171 26.23 6.58 -19.24
C ASN A 171 25.43 7.32 -18.14
N TYR A 172 24.61 6.59 -17.38
CA TYR A 172 23.84 7.18 -16.29
C TYR A 172 24.79 7.60 -15.17
N ASP A 173 24.95 8.91 -15.00
CA ASP A 173 25.87 9.52 -14.05
C ASP A 173 25.12 10.39 -13.03
N VAL A 174 25.88 11.04 -12.16
CA VAL A 174 25.35 11.93 -11.11
C VAL A 174 24.53 13.09 -11.70
N ALA A 175 24.90 13.59 -12.88
CA ALA A 175 24.15 14.66 -13.52
C ALA A 175 22.79 14.17 -14.01
N ALA A 176 22.74 12.99 -14.65
CA ALA A 176 21.48 12.36 -15.08
C ALA A 176 20.55 12.07 -13.88
N TRP A 177 21.11 11.59 -12.77
CA TRP A 177 20.36 11.39 -11.51
C TRP A 177 19.68 12.67 -11.02
N PHE A 178 20.42 13.78 -10.95
CA PHE A 178 19.85 15.05 -10.52
C PHE A 178 18.82 15.61 -11.50
N GLU A 179 18.96 15.37 -12.81
CA GLU A 179 17.94 15.73 -13.79
C GLU A 179 16.63 14.95 -13.57
N ASP A 180 16.72 13.64 -13.30
CA ASP A 180 15.55 12.82 -12.97
C ASP A 180 14.87 13.29 -11.67
N LEU A 181 15.65 13.59 -10.62
CA LEU A 181 15.13 14.14 -9.38
C LEU A 181 14.47 15.52 -9.59
N LYS A 182 15.03 16.38 -10.44
CA LYS A 182 14.40 17.67 -10.80
C LYS A 182 13.05 17.47 -11.47
N VAL A 183 12.91 16.48 -12.36
CA VAL A 183 11.62 16.15 -12.98
C VAL A 183 10.62 15.73 -11.91
N LEU A 184 11.01 14.83 -11.00
CA LEU A 184 10.16 14.39 -9.89
C LEU A 184 9.73 15.57 -9.01
N PHE A 185 10.66 16.41 -8.55
CA PHE A 185 10.36 17.55 -7.69
C PHE A 185 9.56 18.65 -8.39
N LYS A 186 9.74 18.84 -9.70
CA LYS A 186 8.90 19.76 -10.46
C LYS A 186 7.45 19.25 -10.52
N LYS A 187 7.26 17.94 -10.70
CA LYS A 187 5.92 17.34 -10.68
C LYS A 187 5.26 17.47 -9.31
N SER A 188 5.95 17.11 -8.24
CA SER A 188 5.38 17.13 -6.89
C SER A 188 5.27 18.53 -6.28
N GLY A 189 6.27 19.39 -6.48
CA GLY A 189 6.35 20.71 -5.86
C GLY A 189 5.76 21.86 -6.68
N CYS A 190 5.92 21.85 -8.01
CA CYS A 190 5.46 22.95 -8.86
C CYS A 190 4.12 22.68 -9.56
N GLU A 191 3.87 21.44 -9.97
CA GLU A 191 2.61 21.04 -10.62
C GLU A 191 1.56 20.52 -9.62
N ASP A 192 1.88 20.46 -8.32
CA ASP A 192 1.03 19.96 -7.24
C ASP A 192 0.46 18.56 -7.52
N LYS A 193 1.28 17.70 -8.13
CA LYS A 193 0.89 16.32 -8.44
C LYS A 193 1.35 15.38 -7.34
N ARG A 194 0.43 14.53 -6.87
CA ARG A 194 0.80 13.36 -6.08
C ARG A 194 1.71 12.44 -6.89
N CYS A 195 2.86 12.11 -6.34
CA CYS A 195 3.88 11.33 -7.04
C CYS A 195 4.28 10.10 -6.22
N VAL A 196 4.49 8.99 -6.91
CA VAL A 196 5.16 7.79 -6.36
C VAL A 196 6.46 7.61 -7.12
N PHE A 197 7.58 7.67 -6.40
CA PHE A 197 8.88 7.29 -6.96
C PHE A 197 9.08 5.78 -6.80
N LEU A 198 8.94 5.02 -7.89
CA LEU A 198 9.21 3.59 -7.95
C LEU A 198 10.69 3.37 -8.26
N PHE A 199 11.45 2.95 -7.25
CA PHE A 199 12.89 2.74 -7.32
C PHE A 199 13.23 1.28 -6.99
N THR A 200 14.02 0.63 -7.84
CA THR A 200 14.34 -0.81 -7.75
C THR A 200 15.83 -1.00 -7.51
N ASP A 201 16.19 -2.14 -6.90
CA ASP A 201 17.58 -2.52 -6.66
C ASP A 201 18.44 -2.52 -7.93
N THR A 202 17.88 -3.00 -9.04
CA THR A 202 18.53 -3.01 -10.36
C THR A 202 18.82 -1.61 -10.92
N GLN A 203 18.22 -0.55 -10.36
CA GLN A 203 18.43 0.83 -10.78
C GLN A 203 19.52 1.54 -9.96
N ILE A 204 20.01 0.91 -8.87
CA ILE A 204 21.04 1.48 -8.03
C ILE A 204 22.40 1.24 -8.70
N VAL A 205 22.87 2.23 -9.45
CA VAL A 205 24.18 2.18 -10.12
C VAL A 205 25.27 2.97 -9.39
N MET A 206 24.90 3.84 -8.45
CA MET A 206 25.81 4.65 -7.63
C MET A 206 25.33 4.63 -6.18
N GLU A 207 26.24 4.42 -5.23
CA GLU A 207 25.91 4.39 -3.79
C GLU A 207 25.30 5.70 -3.28
N SER A 208 25.76 6.84 -3.83
CA SER A 208 25.26 8.18 -3.47
C SER A 208 23.76 8.37 -3.72
N MET A 209 23.14 7.59 -4.63
CA MET A 209 21.69 7.64 -4.87
C MET A 209 20.89 7.30 -3.61
N LEU A 210 21.37 6.34 -2.82
CA LEU A 210 20.68 5.94 -1.59
C LEU A 210 20.84 7.02 -0.51
N GLU A 211 21.99 7.69 -0.46
CA GLU A 211 22.20 8.83 0.44
C GLU A 211 21.26 9.99 0.08
N ASP A 212 21.13 10.31 -1.22
CA ASP A 212 20.22 11.35 -1.70
C ASP A 212 18.76 11.01 -1.37
N ILE A 213 18.33 9.77 -1.60
CA ILE A 213 16.97 9.33 -1.24
C ILE A 213 16.75 9.44 0.27
N ASN A 214 17.72 9.05 1.08
CA ASN A 214 17.62 9.16 2.54
C ASN A 214 17.51 10.60 3.03
N ASN A 215 18.12 11.57 2.32
CA ASN A 215 17.98 12.99 2.64
C ASN A 215 16.62 13.59 2.23
N ILE A 216 15.89 12.92 1.33
CA ILE A 216 14.53 13.34 0.90
C ILE A 216 13.46 12.84 1.87
N LEU A 217 13.67 11.68 2.50
CA LEU A 217 12.75 11.03 3.43
C LEU A 217 12.80 11.64 4.84
#